data_AF-A0A662ELR2-F1
#
_entry.id   AF-A0A662ELR2-F1
#
_cell.length_a   1.000
_cell.length_b   1.000
_cell.length_c   1.000
_cell.angle_alpha   90.00
_cell.angle_beta   90.00
_cell.angle_gamma   90.00
#
_symmetry.space_group_name_H-M   'P 1'
#
loop_
_entity.id
_entity.type
_entity.pdbx_description
1 polymer ?
#
loop_
_entity_poly.entity_id
_entity_poly.type
_entity_poly.pdbx_seq_one_letter_code
_entity_poly.pdbx_strand_id
1 'polypeptide(L)'
;MERLEELAQELARRDDPRLRAELLSLSEALVEEVLEEFAGCGLAPEELRGAGHLGLLSAVYHPELARGLSFSEFARNLIRGEIRAHIRERFPPPQAPRWLRLLSAQIDRAVEELVRELGRPPTLEELGERLNLSEEGLKEAFKAREAFLYSSLSAEQRALDVRPEFHPERIRDRRPSPFPWQARIRLAKAIDHLSQLWLRILDRVLGVPGKEVK
;
A
#
# COMPACT_ATOMS: atom_id res chain seq x y z
N MET A 1 12.74 -9.32 -32.39
CA MET A 1 11.89 -8.16 -32.07
C MET A 1 11.01 -7.77 -33.24
N GLU A 2 11.55 -7.47 -34.42
CA GLU A 2 10.76 -7.11 -35.62
C GLU A 2 9.67 -8.14 -35.98
N ARG A 3 10.01 -9.44 -35.96
CA ARG A 3 9.06 -10.55 -36.19
C ARG A 3 7.89 -10.62 -35.19
N LEU A 4 8.10 -10.22 -33.92
CA LEU A 4 7.03 -10.21 -32.90
C LEU A 4 5.98 -9.14 -33.22
N GLU A 5 6.46 -7.97 -33.65
CA GLU A 5 5.61 -6.83 -34.01
C GLU A 5 4.81 -7.14 -35.29
N GLU A 6 5.44 -7.78 -36.28
CA GLU A 6 4.76 -8.26 -37.48
C GLU A 6 3.61 -9.23 -37.14
N LEU A 7 3.89 -10.26 -36.35
CA LEU A 7 2.89 -11.25 -35.94
C LEU A 7 1.75 -10.64 -35.13
N ALA A 8 2.06 -9.69 -34.24
CA ALA A 8 1.05 -8.97 -33.48
C ALA A 8 0.14 -8.13 -34.39
N GLN A 9 0.70 -7.48 -35.42
CA GLN A 9 -0.07 -6.72 -36.40
C GLN A 9 -0.93 -7.64 -37.29
N GLU A 10 -0.40 -8.80 -37.70
CA GLU A 10 -1.16 -9.80 -38.45
C GLU A 10 -2.32 -10.36 -37.61
N LEU A 11 -2.07 -10.67 -36.34
CA LEU A 11 -3.09 -11.14 -35.41
C LEU A 11 -4.20 -10.10 -35.18
N ALA A 12 -3.85 -8.81 -35.12
CA ALA A 12 -4.84 -7.73 -35.00
C ALA A 12 -5.74 -7.60 -36.24
N ARG A 13 -5.25 -7.99 -37.42
CA ARG A 13 -6.04 -8.00 -38.66
C ARG A 13 -6.84 -9.29 -38.84
N ARG A 14 -6.33 -10.40 -38.30
CA ARG A 14 -6.90 -11.73 -38.45
C ARG A 14 -6.75 -12.50 -37.15
N ASP A 15 -7.88 -12.72 -36.49
CA ASP A 15 -7.95 -13.60 -35.34
C ASP A 15 -7.72 -15.08 -35.76
N ASP A 16 -6.46 -15.52 -35.73
CA ASP A 16 -6.03 -16.89 -36.06
C ASP A 16 -5.33 -17.55 -34.86
N PRO A 17 -5.82 -18.70 -34.36
CA PRO A 17 -5.19 -19.46 -33.29
C PRO A 17 -3.73 -19.84 -33.55
N ARG A 18 -3.33 -20.02 -34.81
CA ARG A 18 -1.93 -20.37 -35.18
C ARG A 18 -1.00 -19.19 -34.96
N LEU A 19 -1.42 -17.99 -35.34
CA LEU A 19 -0.67 -16.76 -35.12
C LEU A 19 -0.52 -16.47 -33.62
N ARG A 20 -1.57 -16.72 -32.82
CA ARG A 20 -1.48 -16.63 -31.35
C ARG A 20 -0.44 -17.59 -30.78
N ALA A 21 -0.46 -18.86 -31.21
CA ALA A 21 0.48 -19.86 -30.73
C ALA A 21 1.94 -19.52 -31.10
N GLU A 22 2.17 -19.05 -32.33
CA GLU A 22 3.48 -18.59 -32.78
C GLU A 22 3.95 -17.37 -31.98
N LEU A 23 3.07 -16.38 -31.77
CA LEU A 23 3.37 -15.18 -30.99
C LEU A 23 3.68 -15.51 -29.53
N LEU A 24 2.92 -16.42 -28.91
CA LEU A 24 3.19 -16.91 -27.55
C LEU A 24 4.57 -17.55 -27.44
N SER A 25 4.88 -18.49 -28.34
CA SER A 25 6.15 -19.21 -28.31
C SER A 25 7.36 -18.28 -28.52
N LEU A 26 7.26 -17.32 -29.45
CA LEU A 26 8.34 -16.35 -29.68
C LEU A 26 8.50 -15.33 -28.54
N SER A 27 7.48 -15.15 -27.71
CA SER A 27 7.48 -14.20 -26.61
C SER A 27 7.87 -14.81 -25.26
N GLU A 28 8.16 -16.11 -25.21
CA GLU A 28 8.54 -16.82 -23.98
C GLU A 28 9.77 -16.20 -23.31
N ALA A 29 10.75 -15.74 -24.12
CA ALA A 29 11.93 -15.04 -23.61
C ALA A 29 11.59 -13.76 -22.84
N LEU A 30 10.49 -13.06 -23.19
CA LEU A 30 10.06 -11.85 -22.46
C LEU A 30 9.65 -12.17 -21.03
N VAL A 31 9.14 -13.39 -20.78
CA VAL A 31 8.79 -13.82 -19.43
C VAL A 31 10.06 -14.00 -18.61
N GLU A 32 11.05 -14.73 -19.14
CA GLU A 32 12.33 -14.94 -18.44
C GLU A 32 13.07 -13.62 -18.18
N GLU A 33 13.09 -12.69 -19.14
CA GLU A 33 13.68 -11.35 -18.95
C GLU A 33 13.03 -10.60 -17.77
N VAL A 34 11.70 -10.62 -17.66
CA VAL A 34 10.99 -9.92 -16.59
C VAL A 34 11.13 -10.63 -15.24
N LEU A 35 11.28 -11.96 -15.23
CA LEU A 35 11.46 -12.73 -13.99
C LEU A 35 12.72 -12.35 -13.22
N GLU A 36 13.79 -11.97 -13.93
CA GLU A 36 15.05 -11.53 -13.31
C GLU A 36 14.83 -10.34 -12.36
N GLU A 37 13.91 -9.42 -12.69
CA GLU A 37 13.56 -8.26 -11.84
C GLU A 37 12.97 -8.66 -10.47
N PHE A 38 12.43 -9.87 -10.36
CA PHE A 38 11.74 -10.39 -9.18
C PHE A 38 12.53 -11.46 -8.41
N ALA A 39 13.81 -11.65 -8.75
CA ALA A 39 14.69 -12.57 -8.04
C ALA A 39 14.67 -12.33 -6.52
N GLY A 40 14.69 -13.42 -5.73
CA GLY A 40 14.72 -13.32 -4.26
C GLY A 40 13.51 -12.64 -3.63
N CYS A 41 12.34 -12.58 -4.30
CA CYS A 41 11.09 -12.10 -3.68
C CYS A 41 10.48 -13.07 -2.66
N GLY A 42 11.04 -14.28 -2.52
CA GLY A 42 10.57 -15.30 -1.59
C GLY A 42 9.62 -16.34 -2.20
N LEU A 43 9.25 -16.21 -3.47
CA LEU A 43 8.55 -17.25 -4.23
C LEU A 43 9.53 -18.07 -5.09
N ALA A 44 9.13 -19.29 -5.41
CA ALA A 44 9.87 -20.14 -6.34
C ALA A 44 9.84 -19.56 -7.77
N PRO A 45 10.95 -19.64 -8.54
CA PRO A 45 10.99 -19.15 -9.92
C PRO A 45 9.87 -19.70 -10.81
N GLU A 46 9.51 -20.97 -10.63
CA GLU A 46 8.46 -21.65 -11.41
C GLU A 46 7.07 -21.06 -11.14
N GLU A 47 6.82 -20.63 -9.90
CA GLU A 47 5.57 -19.99 -9.52
C GLU A 47 5.45 -18.59 -10.15
N LEU A 48 6.55 -17.83 -10.14
CA LEU A 48 6.61 -16.53 -10.81
C LEU A 48 6.47 -16.68 -12.33
N ARG A 49 7.10 -17.69 -12.93
CA ARG A 49 6.96 -18.01 -14.35
C ARG A 49 5.52 -18.32 -14.71
N GLY A 50 4.81 -19.07 -13.88
CA GLY A 50 3.37 -19.31 -14.05
C GLY A 50 2.55 -18.02 -14.12
N ALA A 51 2.77 -17.10 -13.19
CA ALA A 51 2.12 -15.78 -13.22
C ALA A 51 2.54 -14.94 -14.45
N GLY A 52 3.82 -14.99 -14.83
CA GLY A 52 4.33 -14.33 -16.03
C GLY A 52 3.68 -14.83 -17.31
N HIS A 53 3.48 -16.15 -17.45
CA HIS A 53 2.75 -16.73 -18.58
C HIS A 53 1.29 -16.28 -18.64
N LEU A 54 0.61 -16.11 -17.50
CA LEU A 54 -0.75 -15.53 -17.48
C LEU A 54 -0.74 -14.09 -18.01
N GLY A 55 0.27 -13.29 -17.65
CA GLY A 55 0.44 -11.95 -18.18
C GLY A 55 0.71 -11.92 -19.68
N LEU A 56 1.54 -12.85 -20.17
CA LEU A 56 1.80 -13.01 -21.60
C LEU A 56 0.55 -13.45 -22.37
N LEU A 57 -0.23 -14.39 -21.83
CA LEU A 57 -1.51 -14.79 -22.40
C LEU A 57 -2.44 -13.57 -22.51
N SER A 58 -2.60 -12.81 -21.43
CA SER A 58 -3.40 -11.57 -21.45
C SER A 58 -2.93 -10.59 -22.53
N ALA A 59 -1.61 -10.47 -22.74
CA ALA A 59 -1.05 -9.62 -23.79
C ALA A 59 -1.41 -10.10 -25.20
N VAL A 60 -1.31 -11.40 -25.46
CA VAL A 60 -1.62 -12.01 -26.78
C VAL A 60 -3.12 -11.99 -27.08
N TYR A 61 -3.97 -12.11 -26.06
CA TYR A 61 -5.43 -12.09 -26.24
C TYR A 61 -6.02 -10.67 -26.26
N HIS A 62 -5.31 -9.66 -25.75
CA HIS A 62 -5.74 -8.25 -25.76
C HIS A 62 -4.68 -7.27 -26.31
N PRO A 63 -4.13 -7.49 -27.52
CA PRO A 63 -3.07 -6.66 -28.09
C PRO A 63 -3.56 -5.26 -28.51
N GLU A 64 -4.87 -5.04 -28.61
CA GLU A 64 -5.49 -3.72 -28.88
C GLU A 64 -5.04 -2.63 -27.89
N LEU A 65 -4.62 -3.02 -26.68
CA LEU A 65 -4.09 -2.15 -25.63
C LEU A 65 -2.63 -1.72 -25.87
N ALA A 66 -1.94 -2.29 -26.87
CA ALA A 66 -0.61 -1.87 -27.29
C ALA A 66 -0.61 -0.62 -28.19
N ARG A 67 -1.76 0.01 -28.48
CA ARG A 67 -1.83 1.20 -29.33
C ARG A 67 -0.94 2.34 -28.78
N GLY A 68 0.21 2.54 -29.41
CA GLY A 68 1.21 3.55 -29.05
C GLY A 68 2.50 3.01 -28.45
N LEU A 69 2.59 1.70 -28.19
CA LEU A 69 3.80 1.01 -27.73
C LEU A 69 4.06 -0.22 -28.61
N SER A 70 5.29 -0.74 -28.58
CA SER A 70 5.57 -2.05 -29.20
C SER A 70 4.85 -3.17 -28.45
N PHE A 71 4.44 -4.23 -29.14
CA PHE A 71 3.86 -5.42 -28.50
C PHE A 71 4.79 -5.94 -27.41
N SER A 72 6.10 -5.97 -27.65
CA SER A 72 7.07 -6.42 -26.65
C SER A 72 7.06 -5.59 -25.37
N GLU A 73 6.95 -4.26 -25.47
CA GLU A 73 6.87 -3.36 -24.32
C GLU A 73 5.55 -3.51 -23.56
N PHE A 74 4.45 -3.63 -24.31
CA PHE A 74 3.13 -3.90 -23.75
C PHE A 74 3.10 -5.25 -23.00
N ALA A 75 3.62 -6.31 -23.61
CA ALA A 75 3.71 -7.64 -23.00
C ALA A 75 4.55 -7.62 -21.73
N ARG A 76 5.74 -7.00 -21.74
CA ARG A 76 6.57 -6.85 -20.52
C ARG A 76 5.83 -6.14 -19.38
N ASN A 77 5.05 -5.10 -19.69
CA ASN A 77 4.26 -4.38 -18.69
C ASN A 77 3.14 -5.25 -18.08
N LEU A 78 2.44 -6.04 -18.89
CA LEU A 78 1.42 -6.98 -18.40
C LEU A 78 2.03 -8.13 -17.59
N ILE A 79 3.11 -8.74 -18.08
CA ILE A 79 3.87 -9.80 -17.38
C ILE A 79 4.30 -9.27 -16.00
N ARG A 80 4.90 -8.08 -15.95
CA ARG A 80 5.33 -7.44 -14.70
C ARG A 80 4.13 -7.17 -13.77
N GLY A 81 2.99 -6.77 -14.34
CA GLY A 81 1.74 -6.54 -13.60
C GLY A 81 1.21 -7.80 -12.93
N GLU A 82 1.08 -8.89 -13.69
CA GLU A 82 0.59 -10.18 -13.19
C GLU A 82 1.53 -10.78 -12.14
N ILE A 83 2.85 -10.74 -12.36
CA ILE A 83 3.82 -11.18 -11.36
C ILE A 83 3.67 -10.38 -10.06
N ARG A 84 3.55 -9.05 -10.15
CA ARG A 84 3.33 -8.19 -8.96
C ARG A 84 2.01 -8.51 -8.25
N ALA A 85 0.94 -8.78 -9.00
CA ALA A 85 -0.35 -9.14 -8.43
C ALA A 85 -0.25 -10.47 -7.66
N HIS A 86 0.37 -11.48 -8.27
CA HIS A 86 0.60 -12.80 -7.67
C HIS A 86 1.44 -12.72 -6.39
N ILE A 87 2.53 -11.96 -6.40
CA ILE A 87 3.37 -11.74 -5.21
C ILE A 87 2.55 -11.09 -4.09
N ARG A 88 1.70 -10.10 -4.41
CA ARG A 88 0.87 -9.40 -3.42
C ARG A 88 -0.20 -10.29 -2.80
N GLU A 89 -0.71 -11.26 -3.55
CA GLU A 89 -1.66 -12.24 -3.03
C GLU A 89 -0.98 -13.20 -2.03
N ARG A 90 0.25 -13.64 -2.33
CA ARG A 90 1.03 -14.53 -1.46
C ARG A 90 1.61 -13.84 -0.23
N PHE A 91 2.12 -12.63 -0.42
CA PHE A 91 2.71 -11.80 0.62
C PHE A 91 1.89 -10.52 0.76
N PRO A 92 0.74 -10.60 1.46
CA PRO A 92 -0.04 -9.40 1.72
C PRO A 92 0.83 -8.39 2.49
N PRO A 93 0.68 -7.08 2.21
CA PRO A 93 1.42 -6.05 2.92
C PRO A 93 1.26 -6.22 4.44
N PRO A 94 2.34 -6.04 5.22
CA PRO A 94 2.28 -6.18 6.66
C PRO A 94 1.23 -5.21 7.21
N GLN A 95 0.20 -5.75 7.84
CA GLN A 95 -0.82 -4.91 8.44
C GLN A 95 -0.28 -4.28 9.72
N ALA A 96 -0.26 -2.94 9.76
CA ALA A 96 0.09 -2.21 10.96
C ALA A 96 -0.77 -2.69 12.15
N PRO A 97 -0.16 -2.97 13.31
CA PRO A 97 -0.89 -3.45 14.48
C PRO A 97 -1.94 -2.42 14.89
N ARG A 98 -3.01 -2.89 15.54
CA ARG A 98 -4.16 -2.03 15.90
C ARG A 98 -3.75 -0.79 16.68
N TRP A 99 -2.82 -0.90 17.64
CA TRP A 99 -2.36 0.24 18.41
C TRP A 99 -1.70 1.31 17.53
N LEU A 100 -0.92 0.92 16.52
CA LEU A 100 -0.22 1.84 15.64
C LEU A 100 -1.21 2.57 14.75
N ARG A 101 -2.18 1.86 14.17
CA ARG A 101 -3.26 2.49 13.38
C ARG A 101 -4.04 3.53 14.18
N LEU A 102 -4.34 3.21 15.44
CA LEU A 102 -5.06 4.13 16.30
C LEU A 102 -4.20 5.32 16.73
N LEU A 103 -2.91 5.10 17.03
CA LEU A 103 -1.96 6.17 17.36
C LEU A 103 -1.75 7.10 16.16
N SER A 104 -1.52 6.56 14.96
CA SER A 104 -1.37 7.35 13.74
C SER A 104 -2.59 8.24 13.50
N ALA A 105 -3.81 7.69 13.62
CA ALA A 105 -5.03 8.49 13.48
C ALA A 105 -5.16 9.59 14.54
N GLN A 106 -4.64 9.40 15.76
CA GLN A 106 -4.58 10.47 16.75
C GLN A 106 -3.54 11.52 16.43
N ILE A 107 -2.35 11.10 15.98
CA ILE A 107 -1.29 12.00 15.56
C ILE A 107 -1.78 12.88 14.40
N ASP A 108 -2.37 12.29 13.36
CA ASP A 108 -2.81 13.02 12.19
C ASP A 108 -3.91 14.05 12.56
N ARG A 109 -4.88 13.67 13.42
CA ARG A 109 -5.89 14.60 13.97
C ARG A 109 -5.26 15.74 14.77
N ALA A 110 -4.33 15.44 15.67
CA ALA A 110 -3.67 16.45 16.49
C ALA A 110 -2.81 17.41 15.65
N VAL A 111 -2.17 16.91 14.58
CA VAL A 111 -1.44 17.74 13.62
C VAL A 111 -2.39 18.69 12.90
N GLU A 112 -3.52 18.19 12.37
CA GLU A 112 -4.51 19.04 11.72
C GLU A 112 -5.07 20.13 12.64
N GLU A 113 -5.41 19.78 13.89
CA GLU A 113 -5.88 20.73 14.90
C GLU A 113 -4.83 21.81 15.19
N LEU A 114 -3.58 21.41 15.45
CA LEU A 114 -2.50 22.35 15.72
C LEU A 114 -2.15 23.22 14.51
N VAL A 115 -2.23 22.71 13.28
CA VAL A 115 -2.05 23.51 12.07
C VAL A 115 -3.12 24.60 11.98
N ARG A 116 -4.38 24.27 12.28
CA ARG A 116 -5.48 25.24 12.30
C ARG A 116 -5.29 26.30 13.39
N GLU A 117 -4.79 25.92 14.57
CA GLU A 117 -4.56 26.83 15.69
C GLU A 117 -3.32 27.72 15.50
N LEU A 118 -2.22 27.16 15.01
CA LEU A 118 -0.92 27.85 14.90
C LEU A 118 -0.69 28.54 13.55
N GLY A 119 -1.45 28.16 12.51
CA GLY A 119 -1.23 28.62 11.13
C GLY A 119 0.05 28.08 10.48
N ARG A 120 0.71 27.11 11.11
CA ARG A 120 1.95 26.45 10.64
C ARG A 120 2.00 24.99 11.12
N PRO A 121 2.85 24.14 10.54
CA PRO A 121 3.12 22.81 11.09
C PRO A 121 3.61 22.87 12.55
N PRO A 122 3.12 21.98 13.44
CA PRO A 122 3.56 21.92 14.82
C PRO A 122 4.96 21.32 14.95
N THR A 123 5.68 21.69 16.02
CA THR A 123 6.92 21.04 16.42
C THR A 123 6.64 19.70 17.11
N LEU A 124 7.66 18.84 17.26
CA LEU A 124 7.52 17.58 18.01
C LEU A 124 7.15 17.82 19.47
N GLU A 125 7.63 18.91 20.06
CA GLU A 125 7.29 19.29 21.43
C GLU A 125 5.81 19.67 21.54
N GLU A 126 5.32 20.57 20.67
CA GLU A 126 3.91 21.01 20.64
C GLU A 126 2.96 19.82 20.43
N LEU A 127 3.33 18.91 19.52
CA LEU A 127 2.57 17.68 19.26
C LEU A 127 2.60 16.72 20.46
N GLY A 128 3.76 16.57 21.11
CA GLY A 128 3.94 15.74 22.29
C GLY A 128 3.12 16.24 23.48
N GLU A 129 3.02 17.55 23.64
CA GLU A 129 2.16 18.18 24.64
C GLU A 129 0.68 17.91 24.38
N ARG A 130 0.22 18.06 23.13
CA ARG A 130 -1.17 17.79 22.75
C ARG A 130 -1.57 16.33 22.99
N LEU A 131 -0.68 15.38 22.70
CA LEU A 131 -0.96 13.94 22.80
C LEU A 131 -0.58 13.31 24.15
N ASN A 132 0.08 14.08 25.02
CA ASN A 132 0.77 13.60 26.21
C ASN A 132 1.77 12.47 25.90
N LEU A 133 2.56 12.60 24.83
CA LEU A 133 3.63 11.67 24.47
C LEU A 133 4.98 12.38 24.57
N SER A 134 6.01 11.66 25.04
CA SER A 134 7.37 12.22 25.01
C SER A 134 7.85 12.41 23.57
N GLU A 135 8.78 13.34 23.34
CA GLU A 135 9.37 13.52 22.00
C GLU A 135 10.04 12.25 21.49
N GLU A 136 10.72 11.51 22.38
CA GLU A 136 11.29 10.20 22.05
C GLU A 136 10.19 9.21 21.65
N GLY A 137 9.08 9.19 22.38
CA GLY A 137 7.93 8.34 22.05
C GLY A 137 7.29 8.70 20.71
N LEU A 138 7.22 9.99 20.36
CA LEU A 138 6.76 10.43 19.04
C LEU A 138 7.73 10.02 17.93
N LYS A 139 9.04 10.20 18.11
CA LYS A 139 10.05 9.74 17.15
C LYS A 139 9.94 8.24 16.91
N GLU A 140 9.76 7.44 17.96
CA GLU A 140 9.58 5.99 17.86
C GLU A 140 8.22 5.63 17.21
N ALA A 141 7.16 6.39 17.45
CA ALA A 141 5.90 6.22 16.74
C ALA A 141 6.04 6.50 15.23
N PHE A 142 6.82 7.51 14.82
CA PHE A 142 7.09 7.78 13.41
C PHE A 142 7.95 6.69 12.76
N LYS A 143 8.99 6.21 13.46
CA LYS A 143 9.76 5.03 13.01
C LYS A 143 8.85 3.81 12.85
N ALA A 144 7.96 3.56 13.81
CA ALA A 144 7.00 2.46 13.71
C ALA A 144 6.09 2.64 12.47
N ARG A 145 5.57 3.85 12.21
CA ARG A 145 4.79 4.12 10.98
C ARG A 145 5.58 3.77 9.72
N GLU A 146 6.84 4.19 9.67
CA GLU A 146 7.73 3.97 8.53
C GLU A 146 8.09 2.49 8.34
N ALA A 147 8.30 1.74 9.43
CA ALA A 147 8.57 0.30 9.40
C ALA A 147 7.42 -0.55 8.84
N PHE A 148 6.19 -0.03 8.89
CA PHE A 148 5.01 -0.66 8.28
C PHE A 148 4.63 -0.04 6.93
N LEU A 149 5.48 0.82 6.35
CA LEU A 149 5.33 1.21 4.94
C LEU A 149 5.64 0.00 4.04
N TYR A 150 5.11 0.04 2.83
CA TYR A 150 5.24 -1.04 1.86
C TYR A 150 6.71 -1.35 1.58
N SER A 151 7.05 -2.64 1.58
CA SER A 151 8.30 -3.10 0.97
C SER A 151 8.15 -3.17 -0.54
N SER A 152 9.18 -2.76 -1.27
CA SER A 152 9.25 -2.88 -2.71
C SER A 152 9.14 -4.34 -3.14
N LEU A 153 8.44 -4.57 -4.25
CA LEU A 153 8.29 -5.93 -4.81
C LEU A 153 9.52 -6.36 -5.59
N SER A 154 10.27 -5.43 -6.19
CA SER A 154 11.50 -5.74 -6.93
C SER A 154 12.68 -5.96 -5.98
N ALA A 155 13.61 -6.81 -6.42
CA ALA A 155 14.80 -7.15 -5.64
C ALA A 155 15.72 -5.94 -5.44
N GLU A 156 15.95 -5.20 -6.51
CA GLU A 156 16.85 -4.04 -6.55
C GLU A 156 16.35 -2.91 -5.64
N GLN A 157 15.04 -2.65 -5.65
CA GLN A 157 14.47 -1.57 -4.85
C GLN A 157 14.36 -1.95 -3.37
N ARG A 158 14.27 -3.25 -3.03
CA ARG A 158 14.26 -3.69 -1.62
C ARG A 158 15.50 -3.27 -0.84
N ALA A 159 16.65 -3.15 -1.51
CA ALA A 159 17.87 -2.66 -0.88
C ALA A 159 17.76 -1.18 -0.46
N LEU A 160 16.85 -0.42 -1.08
CA LEU A 160 16.58 0.98 -0.79
C LEU A 160 15.39 1.16 0.17
N ASP A 161 14.64 0.11 0.48
CA ASP A 161 13.51 0.19 1.40
C ASP A 161 13.98 0.60 2.79
N VAL A 162 13.40 1.68 3.32
CA VAL A 162 13.66 2.11 4.69
C VAL A 162 12.93 1.15 5.63
N ARG A 163 13.69 0.34 6.38
CA ARG A 163 13.18 -0.54 7.44
C ARG A 163 13.74 -0.10 8.79
N PRO A 164 13.22 0.98 9.37
CA PRO A 164 13.73 1.47 10.63
C PRO A 164 13.37 0.47 11.73
N GLU A 165 14.35 0.16 12.57
CA GLU A 165 14.10 -0.53 13.82
C GLU A 165 13.36 0.41 14.76
N PHE A 166 12.28 -0.07 15.37
CA PHE A 166 11.47 0.70 16.31
C PHE A 166 11.23 -0.08 17.59
N HIS A 167 11.12 0.65 18.69
CA HIS A 167 11.03 0.11 20.04
C HIS A 167 9.70 0.56 20.69
N PRO A 168 8.62 -0.25 20.62
CA PRO A 168 7.31 0.12 21.17
C PRO A 168 7.35 0.54 22.65
N GLU A 169 8.27 -0.03 23.42
CA GLU A 169 8.49 0.24 24.83
C GLU A 169 9.03 1.65 25.13
N ARG A 170 9.56 2.34 24.11
CA ARG A 170 10.00 3.74 24.19
C ARG A 170 8.89 4.74 23.91
N ILE A 171 7.77 4.29 23.34
CA ILE A 171 6.55 5.10 23.24
C ILE A 171 5.99 5.21 24.66
N ARG A 172 6.15 6.38 25.27
CA ARG A 172 5.79 6.65 26.67
C ARG A 172 5.13 8.01 26.81
N ASP A 173 4.38 8.15 27.90
CA ASP A 173 3.72 9.41 28.23
C ASP A 173 4.74 10.49 28.61
N ARG A 174 4.50 11.75 28.21
CA ARG A 174 5.30 12.91 28.67
C ARG A 174 5.03 13.19 30.15
N ARG A 175 3.77 13.06 30.58
CA ARG A 175 3.30 13.30 31.94
C ARG A 175 2.65 12.02 32.49
N PRO A 176 2.85 11.68 33.78
CA PRO A 176 2.25 10.50 34.38
C PRO A 176 0.74 10.45 34.17
N SER A 177 0.23 9.29 33.76
CA SER A 177 -1.19 9.07 33.56
C SER A 177 -1.65 7.82 34.33
N PRO A 178 -2.89 7.79 34.86
CA PRO A 178 -3.45 6.58 35.49
C PRO A 178 -3.55 5.39 34.53
N PHE A 179 -3.55 5.66 33.22
CA PHE A 179 -3.67 4.65 32.18
C PHE A 179 -2.46 4.71 31.24
N PRO A 180 -1.89 3.57 30.83
CA PRO A 180 -0.90 3.53 29.77
C PRO A 180 -1.43 4.18 28.50
N TRP A 181 -0.54 4.78 27.70
CA TRP A 181 -0.91 5.47 26.46
C TRP A 181 -1.76 4.62 25.51
N GLN A 182 -1.52 3.30 25.41
CA GLN A 182 -2.32 2.41 24.57
C GLN A 182 -3.79 2.35 25.02
N ALA A 183 -4.02 2.39 26.33
CA ALA A 183 -5.37 2.41 26.91
C ALA A 183 -6.05 3.76 26.65
N ARG A 184 -5.31 4.87 26.78
CA ARG A 184 -5.82 6.22 26.44
C ARG A 184 -6.29 6.30 24.99
N ILE A 185 -5.51 5.75 24.07
CA ILE A 185 -5.87 5.69 22.65
C ILE A 185 -7.17 4.94 22.42
N ARG A 186 -7.32 3.78 23.06
CA ARG A 186 -8.54 2.96 22.96
C ARG A 186 -9.75 3.67 23.56
N LEU A 187 -9.58 4.33 24.71
CA LEU A 187 -10.63 5.07 25.39
C LEU A 187 -11.10 6.26 24.57
N ALA A 188 -10.17 7.06 24.01
CA ALA A 188 -10.52 8.17 23.12
C ALA A 188 -11.39 7.71 21.94
N LYS A 189 -11.01 6.61 21.27
CA LYS A 189 -11.85 6.05 20.18
C LYS A 189 -13.21 5.55 20.66
N ALA A 190 -13.29 4.95 21.85
CA ALA A 190 -14.56 4.50 22.43
C ALA A 190 -15.47 5.69 22.76
N ILE A 191 -14.91 6.79 23.28
CA ILE A 191 -15.63 8.03 23.57
C ILE A 191 -16.14 8.68 22.27
N ASP A 192 -15.31 8.74 21.22
CA ASP A 192 -15.74 9.24 19.90
C ASP A 192 -16.94 8.43 19.38
N HIS A 193 -16.87 7.10 19.48
CA HIS A 193 -17.94 6.22 19.03
C HIS A 193 -19.23 6.39 19.85
N LEU A 194 -19.12 6.49 21.18
CA LEU A 194 -20.26 6.74 22.06
C LEU A 194 -20.90 8.09 21.75
N SER A 195 -20.10 9.13 21.53
CA SER A 195 -20.59 10.47 21.19
C SER A 195 -21.40 10.44 19.89
N GLN A 196 -20.92 9.72 18.87
CA GLN A 196 -21.67 9.53 17.62
C GLN A 196 -22.98 8.75 17.83
N LEU A 197 -22.97 7.69 18.64
CA LEU A 197 -24.17 6.91 18.93
C LEU A 197 -25.22 7.74 19.67
N TRP A 198 -24.79 8.51 20.67
CA TRP A 198 -25.66 9.42 21.41
C TRP A 198 -26.30 10.48 20.51
N LEU A 199 -25.52 11.09 19.62
CA LEU A 199 -26.05 12.06 18.65
C LEU A 199 -27.09 11.45 17.70
N ARG A 200 -26.87 10.22 17.22
CA ARG A 200 -27.86 9.51 16.39
C ARG A 200 -29.14 9.18 17.15
N ILE A 201 -29.05 8.84 18.44
CA ILE A 201 -30.22 8.58 19.27
C ILE A 201 -31.01 9.88 19.48
N LEU A 202 -30.34 10.99 19.78
CA LEU A 202 -30.99 12.29 19.95
C LEU A 202 -31.70 12.75 18.67
N ASP A 203 -31.06 12.60 17.51
CA ASP A 203 -31.67 12.91 16.21
C ASP A 203 -32.93 12.05 15.96
N ARG A 204 -32.85 10.74 16.22
CA ARG A 204 -33.93 9.79 15.93
C ARG A 204 -35.09 9.82 16.93
N VAL A 205 -34.82 10.15 18.20
CA VAL A 205 -35.82 10.13 19.29
C VAL A 205 -36.41 11.51 19.53
N LEU A 206 -35.61 12.57 19.42
CA LEU A 206 -36.05 13.95 19.73
C LEU A 206 -36.19 14.83 18.49
N GLY A 207 -35.82 14.36 17.29
CA GLY A 207 -35.94 15.13 16.05
C GLY A 207 -35.09 16.39 16.00
N VAL A 208 -34.06 16.47 16.86
CA VAL A 208 -33.14 17.60 16.90
C VAL A 208 -32.01 17.29 15.91
N PRO A 209 -31.88 18.03 14.79
CA PRO A 209 -30.81 17.77 13.85
C PRO A 209 -29.47 17.91 14.58
N GLY A 210 -28.72 16.82 14.64
CA GLY A 210 -27.41 16.81 15.27
C GLY A 210 -26.54 17.89 14.64
N LYS A 211 -26.19 18.93 15.41
CA LYS A 211 -25.26 19.95 14.93
C LYS A 211 -23.96 19.24 14.54
N GLU A 212 -23.56 19.40 13.27
CA GLU A 212 -22.23 19.05 12.81
C GLU A 212 -21.21 19.76 13.71
N VAL A 213 -20.53 18.98 14.54
CA VAL A 213 -19.39 19.46 15.33
C VAL A 213 -18.23 19.59 14.32
N LYS A 214 -17.88 20.83 13.97
CA LYS A 214 -16.70 21.18 13.18
C LYS A 214 -15.41 20.84 13.91
#